data_AF-A0A7C6TTX1-F1
#
_entry.id   AF-A0A7C6TTX1-F1
#
_cell.length_a   1.000
_cell.length_b   1.000
_cell.length_c   1.000
_cell.angle_alpha   90.00
_cell.angle_beta   90.00
_cell.angle_gamma   90.00
#
_symmetry.space_group_name_H-M   'P 1'
#
loop_
_entity.id
_entity.type
_entity.pdbx_description
1 polymer ?
#
loop_
_entity_poly.entity_id
_entity_poly.type
_entity_poly.pdbx_seq_one_letter_code
_entity_poly.pdbx_strand_id
1 'polypeptide(L)'
;EGASRFAVAQGMERCGIERLAVEREIRAWQEYRQSRAEPTRWPVSDTVGAVALDVTGHLVAGVSTGGRPFKLPGRVGDVPCPGCGYYADDAVGAAASTGEGEAILRVVMARGALERMAAGCTPQEAADACIADLARRTGGQAGIIVLDPQGRVGIAFNTPRMGRAWWSGRTGELCVAVNPDE
;
A
#
# COMPACT_ATOMS: atom_id res chain seq x y z
N GLU A 1 -20.37 -10.06 0.64
CA GLU A 1 -21.76 -9.56 0.87
C GLU A 1 -21.97 -8.85 2.20
N GLY A 2 -21.44 -9.36 3.33
CA GLY A 2 -21.65 -8.73 4.66
C GLY A 2 -21.28 -7.24 4.73
N ALA A 3 -20.09 -6.88 4.23
CA ALA A 3 -19.63 -5.48 4.20
C ALA A 3 -20.58 -4.55 3.43
N SER A 4 -21.09 -4.98 2.28
CA SER A 4 -22.04 -4.19 1.48
C SER A 4 -23.38 -3.98 2.19
N ARG A 5 -23.88 -4.99 2.91
CA ARG A 5 -25.11 -4.84 3.71
C ARG A 5 -24.91 -3.88 4.87
N PHE A 6 -23.77 -3.98 5.55
CA PHE A 6 -23.41 -3.06 6.63
C PHE A 6 -23.35 -1.61 6.13
N ALA A 7 -22.64 -1.35 5.03
CA ALA A 7 -22.53 -0.01 4.44
C ALA A 7 -23.91 0.61 4.13
N VAL A 8 -24.81 -0.16 3.52
CA VAL A 8 -26.20 0.31 3.26
C VAL A 8 -26.95 0.61 4.55
N ALA A 9 -26.81 -0.24 5.58
CA ALA A 9 -27.43 -0.01 6.88
C ALA A 9 -26.87 1.24 7.59
N GLN A 10 -25.64 1.65 7.28
CA GLN A 10 -25.05 2.92 7.74
C GLN A 10 -25.39 4.12 6.83
N GLY A 11 -26.29 3.96 5.85
CA GLY A 11 -26.74 5.04 4.97
C GLY A 11 -25.84 5.33 3.78
N MET A 12 -24.86 4.47 3.47
CA MET A 12 -24.01 4.65 2.28
C MET A 12 -24.78 4.30 0.99
N GLU A 13 -24.67 5.16 -0.02
CA GLU A 13 -25.26 4.91 -1.34
C GLU A 13 -24.58 3.72 -2.05
N ARG A 14 -25.36 2.88 -2.71
CA ARG A 14 -24.80 1.85 -3.59
C ARG A 14 -24.24 2.46 -4.87
N CYS A 15 -22.94 2.37 -5.03
CA CYS A 15 -22.25 2.67 -6.26
C CYS A 15 -22.23 1.43 -7.19
N GLY A 16 -22.72 1.58 -8.42
CA GLY A 16 -22.62 0.54 -9.43
C GLY A 16 -21.24 0.50 -10.08
N ILE A 17 -20.86 -0.66 -10.61
CA ILE A 17 -19.51 -0.89 -11.15
C ILE A 17 -19.21 0.02 -12.35
N GLU A 18 -20.22 0.40 -13.11
CA GLU A 18 -20.15 1.32 -14.24
C GLU A 18 -19.62 2.70 -13.86
N ARG A 19 -19.76 3.12 -12.60
CA ARG A 19 -19.20 4.38 -12.09
C ARG A 19 -17.71 4.27 -11.73
N LEU A 20 -17.20 3.05 -11.53
CA LEU A 20 -15.83 2.78 -11.12
C LEU A 20 -14.97 2.22 -12.27
N ALA A 21 -15.61 1.56 -13.23
CA ALA A 21 -14.96 0.99 -14.39
C ALA A 21 -14.58 2.09 -15.38
N VAL A 22 -13.36 2.02 -15.90
CA VAL A 22 -12.86 2.94 -16.94
C VAL A 22 -12.55 2.16 -18.21
N GLU A 23 -12.78 2.79 -19.36
CA GLU A 23 -12.68 2.17 -20.68
C GLU A 23 -11.34 1.44 -20.90
N ARG A 24 -10.24 2.05 -20.45
CA ARG A 24 -8.90 1.47 -20.53
C ARG A 24 -8.80 0.10 -19.84
N GLU A 25 -9.33 -0.03 -18.62
CA GLU A 25 -9.27 -1.28 -17.85
C GLU A 25 -10.22 -2.34 -18.42
N ILE A 26 -11.38 -1.92 -18.94
CA ILE A 26 -12.34 -2.82 -19.61
C ILE A 26 -11.67 -3.44 -20.85
N ARG A 27 -11.02 -2.62 -21.68
CA ARG A 27 -10.31 -3.08 -22.88
C ARG A 27 -9.19 -4.05 -22.54
N ALA A 28 -8.35 -3.72 -21.57
CA ALA A 28 -7.26 -4.59 -21.11
C ALA A 28 -7.79 -5.95 -20.62
N TRP A 29 -8.91 -5.97 -19.90
CA TRP A 29 -9.56 -7.20 -19.46
C TRP A 29 -10.14 -8.02 -20.61
N GLN A 30 -10.74 -7.39 -21.62
CA GLN A 30 -11.25 -8.08 -22.80
C GLN A 30 -10.12 -8.75 -23.59
N GLU A 31 -9.02 -8.04 -23.81
CA GLU A 31 -7.83 -8.56 -24.51
C GLU A 31 -7.22 -9.75 -23.76
N TYR A 32 -7.07 -9.63 -22.43
CA TYR A 32 -6.63 -10.73 -21.56
C TYR A 32 -7.51 -11.97 -21.69
N ARG A 33 -8.83 -11.80 -21.69
CA ARG A 33 -9.78 -12.92 -21.83
C ARG A 33 -9.69 -13.62 -23.17
N GLN A 34 -9.37 -12.89 -24.24
CA GLN A 34 -9.22 -13.45 -25.58
C GLN A 34 -7.90 -14.19 -25.75
N SER A 35 -6.81 -13.67 -25.17
CA SER A 35 -5.48 -14.28 -25.33
C SER A 35 -5.35 -15.63 -24.63
N ARG A 36 -6.08 -15.86 -23.54
CA ARG A 36 -5.94 -17.02 -22.62
C ARG A 36 -4.50 -17.22 -22.13
N ALA A 37 -3.63 -16.22 -22.29
CA ALA A 37 -2.25 -16.29 -21.88
C ALA A 37 -2.16 -16.03 -20.37
N GLU A 38 -1.47 -16.92 -19.64
CA GLU A 38 -1.10 -16.60 -18.27
C GLU A 38 0.03 -15.56 -18.30
N PRO A 39 -0.11 -14.42 -17.61
CA PRO A 39 0.94 -13.44 -17.58
C PRO A 39 2.09 -14.00 -16.73
N THR A 40 3.30 -14.00 -17.29
CA THR A 40 4.52 -14.38 -16.57
C THR A 40 4.79 -13.47 -15.37
N ARG A 41 4.27 -12.23 -15.42
CA ARG A 41 4.23 -11.29 -14.32
C ARG A 41 2.96 -10.47 -14.34
N TRP A 42 2.30 -10.33 -13.20
CA TRP A 42 1.13 -9.48 -13.08
C TRP A 42 1.55 -8.00 -13.17
N PRO A 43 0.79 -7.15 -13.88
CA PRO A 43 1.02 -5.71 -13.83
C PRO A 43 0.93 -5.19 -12.38
N VAL A 44 1.68 -4.13 -12.10
CA VAL A 44 1.72 -3.49 -10.77
C VAL A 44 0.31 -3.03 -10.38
N SER A 45 -0.08 -3.24 -9.11
CA SER A 45 -1.41 -2.88 -8.62
C SER A 45 -1.57 -1.37 -8.43
N ASP A 46 -2.75 -0.84 -8.71
CA ASP A 46 -3.17 0.53 -8.34
C ASP A 46 -3.60 0.58 -6.87
N THR A 47 -2.63 0.42 -5.97
CA THR A 47 -2.83 0.57 -4.53
C THR A 47 -2.38 1.96 -4.10
N VAL A 48 -3.22 2.63 -3.32
CA VAL A 48 -2.93 3.91 -2.69
C VAL A 48 -2.86 3.76 -1.18
N GLY A 49 -2.02 4.55 -0.54
CA GLY A 49 -1.85 4.52 0.91
C GLY A 49 -1.46 5.88 1.46
N ALA A 50 -1.80 6.10 2.73
CA ALA A 50 -1.43 7.29 3.48
C ALA A 50 -1.10 6.92 4.93
N VAL A 51 -0.11 7.62 5.49
CA VAL A 51 0.17 7.66 6.92
C VAL A 51 0.20 9.10 7.37
N ALA A 52 -0.31 9.39 8.57
CA ALA A 52 -0.35 10.75 9.10
C ALA A 52 -0.11 10.77 10.60
N LEU A 53 0.50 11.86 11.06
CA LEU A 53 0.71 12.21 12.46
C LEU A 53 -0.03 13.52 12.71
N ASP A 54 -0.98 13.53 13.64
CA ASP A 54 -1.72 14.74 13.98
C ASP A 54 -1.02 15.59 15.05
N VAL A 55 -1.62 16.76 15.35
CA VAL A 55 -1.07 17.71 16.33
C VAL A 55 -1.16 17.22 17.78
N THR A 56 -1.97 16.19 18.05
CA THR A 56 -2.11 15.57 19.37
C THR A 56 -1.16 14.39 19.57
N GLY A 57 -0.47 13.97 18.51
CA GLY A 57 0.49 12.87 18.54
C GLY A 57 -0.09 11.53 18.07
N HIS A 58 -1.32 11.50 17.52
CA HIS A 58 -1.90 10.27 17.01
C HIS A 58 -1.39 9.93 15.61
N LEU A 59 -1.08 8.65 15.42
CA LEU A 59 -0.63 8.07 14.17
C LEU A 59 -1.75 7.25 13.53
N VAL A 60 -1.97 7.49 12.24
CA VAL A 60 -2.97 6.76 11.46
C VAL A 60 -2.36 6.22 10.18
N ALA A 61 -2.85 5.06 9.73
CA ALA A 61 -2.50 4.47 8.45
C ALA A 61 -3.78 4.04 7.73
N GLY A 62 -3.85 4.28 6.42
CA GLY A 62 -4.95 3.88 5.58
C GLY A 62 -4.47 3.45 4.21
N VAL A 63 -5.04 2.37 3.68
CA VAL A 63 -4.71 1.83 2.37
C VAL A 63 -5.98 1.40 1.64
N SER A 64 -5.98 1.52 0.32
CA SER A 64 -7.09 1.11 -0.54
C SER A 64 -6.57 0.61 -1.89
N THR A 65 -7.29 -0.34 -2.48
CA THR A 65 -6.88 -0.94 -3.76
C THR A 65 -8.06 -1.53 -4.53
N GLY A 66 -7.97 -1.47 -5.85
CA GLY A 66 -8.75 -2.32 -6.75
C GLY A 66 -8.24 -3.77 -6.79
N GLY A 67 -7.08 -4.05 -6.23
CA GLY A 67 -6.35 -5.31 -6.31
C GLY A 67 -5.45 -5.35 -7.55
N ARG A 68 -5.01 -6.56 -7.93
CA ARG A 68 -4.25 -6.76 -9.17
C ARG A 68 -5.16 -6.99 -10.37
N PRO A 69 -4.76 -6.59 -11.59
CA PRO A 69 -5.48 -6.91 -12.81
C PRO A 69 -5.73 -8.41 -12.96
N PHE A 70 -6.88 -8.76 -13.52
CA PHE A 70 -7.30 -10.12 -13.86
C PHE A 70 -7.32 -11.14 -12.70
N LYS A 71 -7.37 -10.64 -11.46
CA LYS A 71 -7.52 -11.48 -10.27
C LYS A 71 -8.75 -12.39 -10.36
N LEU A 72 -8.64 -13.57 -9.77
CA LEU A 72 -9.81 -14.43 -9.55
C LEU A 72 -10.84 -13.70 -8.66
N PRO A 73 -12.15 -13.86 -8.92
CA PRO A 73 -13.19 -13.36 -8.03
C PRO A 73 -12.95 -13.85 -6.60
N GLY A 74 -13.00 -12.92 -5.63
CA GLY A 74 -12.75 -13.23 -4.22
C GLY A 74 -11.27 -13.26 -3.80
N ARG A 75 -10.30 -13.05 -4.70
CA ARG A 75 -8.88 -12.90 -4.30
C ARG A 75 -8.72 -11.70 -3.36
N VAL A 76 -8.11 -11.95 -2.21
CA VAL A 76 -7.76 -10.94 -1.20
C VAL A 76 -6.24 -10.77 -1.18
N GLY A 77 -5.78 -9.51 -1.19
CA GLY A 77 -4.37 -9.14 -1.06
C GLY A 77 -4.02 -8.68 0.35
N ASP A 78 -2.93 -7.93 0.47
CA ASP A 78 -2.38 -7.36 1.71
C ASP A 78 -3.20 -6.20 2.29
N VAL A 79 -3.82 -5.39 1.42
CA VAL A 79 -4.47 -4.12 1.79
C VAL A 79 -5.51 -4.24 2.91
N PRO A 80 -6.42 -5.22 2.95
CA PRO A 80 -7.37 -5.32 4.07
C PRO A 80 -6.80 -6.02 5.31
N CYS A 81 -5.54 -6.47 5.28
CA CYS A 81 -4.92 -7.24 6.36
C CYS A 81 -4.03 -6.34 7.25
N PRO A 82 -4.42 -6.07 8.51
CA PRO A 82 -3.57 -5.35 9.45
C PRO A 82 -2.21 -6.01 9.61
N GLY A 83 -1.17 -5.20 9.65
CA GLY A 83 0.22 -5.62 9.72
C GLY A 83 0.83 -5.96 8.37
N CYS A 84 0.02 -6.16 7.33
CA CYS A 84 0.49 -6.42 5.97
C CYS A 84 0.46 -5.14 5.15
N GLY A 85 -0.72 -4.73 4.68
CA GLY A 85 -0.87 -3.52 3.87
C GLY A 85 -0.76 -2.22 4.69
N TYR A 86 -1.14 -2.25 5.96
CA TYR A 86 -1.09 -1.09 6.85
C TYR A 86 -0.93 -1.49 8.31
N TYR A 87 -0.33 -0.61 9.10
CA TYR A 87 -0.28 -0.73 10.56
C TYR A 87 0.00 0.64 11.19
N ALA A 88 -0.55 0.90 12.37
CA ALA A 88 -0.29 2.13 13.13
C ALA A 88 -0.28 1.83 14.63
N ASP A 89 0.66 2.46 15.33
CA ASP A 89 0.86 2.39 16.78
C ASP A 89 1.48 3.71 17.23
N ASP A 90 0.78 4.47 18.06
CA ASP A 90 1.21 5.80 18.54
C ASP A 90 2.57 5.78 19.24
N ALA A 91 2.96 4.65 19.82
CA ALA A 91 4.25 4.53 20.51
C ALA A 91 5.43 4.31 19.55
N VAL A 92 5.16 3.86 18.31
CA VAL A 92 6.20 3.34 17.40
C VAL A 92 6.18 4.03 16.04
N GLY A 93 5.01 4.14 15.39
CA GLY A 93 4.90 4.67 14.03
C GLY A 93 3.67 4.18 13.27
N ALA A 94 3.58 4.59 12.02
CA ALA A 94 2.59 4.15 11.05
C ALA A 94 3.27 3.74 9.74
N ALA A 95 2.72 2.72 9.08
CA ALA A 95 3.22 2.24 7.81
C ALA A 95 2.08 1.86 6.86
N ALA A 96 2.30 2.10 5.56
CA ALA A 96 1.40 1.71 4.48
C ALA A 96 2.20 1.16 3.29
N SER A 97 1.74 0.05 2.72
CA SER A 97 2.44 -0.70 1.66
C SER A 97 1.64 -0.74 0.36
N THR A 98 2.35 -0.94 -0.75
CA THR A 98 1.80 -1.09 -2.10
C THR A 98 2.64 -2.10 -2.90
N GLY A 99 2.03 -2.82 -3.85
CA GLY A 99 2.74 -3.73 -4.76
C GLY A 99 2.19 -5.15 -4.80
N GLU A 100 3.07 -6.14 -4.86
CA GLU A 100 2.70 -7.56 -4.95
C GLU A 100 2.12 -8.08 -3.63
N GLY A 101 0.80 -8.05 -3.49
CA GLY A 101 0.13 -8.36 -2.22
C GLY A 101 0.48 -9.71 -1.60
N GLU A 102 0.66 -10.78 -2.38
CA GLU A 102 1.11 -12.08 -1.83
C GLU A 102 2.56 -12.05 -1.31
N ALA A 103 3.42 -11.19 -1.85
CA ALA A 103 4.76 -10.97 -1.30
C ALA A 103 4.70 -10.19 0.02
N ILE A 104 3.89 -9.12 0.06
CA ILE A 104 3.68 -8.27 1.24
C ILE A 104 3.08 -9.09 2.40
N LEU A 105 2.06 -9.91 2.13
CA LEU A 105 1.45 -10.81 3.12
C LEU A 105 2.47 -11.78 3.73
N ARG A 106 3.32 -12.40 2.91
CA ARG A 106 4.30 -13.40 3.37
C ARG A 106 5.37 -12.84 4.30
N VAL A 107 5.61 -11.53 4.27
CA VAL A 107 6.61 -10.87 5.13
C VAL A 107 5.98 -9.97 6.19
N VAL A 108 4.65 -9.87 6.26
CA VAL A 108 3.90 -9.03 7.22
C VAL A 108 4.48 -7.61 7.27
N MET A 109 4.58 -7.00 6.08
CA MET A 109 5.50 -5.89 5.81
C MET A 109 5.31 -4.66 6.71
N ALA A 110 4.08 -4.13 6.83
CA ALA A 110 3.82 -2.93 7.62
C ALA A 110 4.14 -3.13 9.13
N ARG A 111 3.82 -4.31 9.68
CA ARG A 111 4.19 -4.64 11.07
C ARG A 111 5.70 -4.81 11.21
N GLY A 112 6.35 -5.47 10.26
CA GLY A 112 7.81 -5.63 10.23
C GLY A 112 8.54 -4.30 10.23
N ALA A 113 8.03 -3.28 9.55
CA ALA A 113 8.59 -1.93 9.58
C ALA A 113 8.53 -1.32 10.99
N LEU A 114 7.38 -1.42 11.67
CA LEU A 114 7.24 -0.92 13.04
C LEU A 114 8.12 -1.71 14.03
N GLU A 115 8.23 -3.03 13.89
CA GLU A 115 9.11 -3.83 14.77
C GLU A 115 10.57 -3.41 14.66
N ARG A 116 11.01 -3.04 13.45
CA ARG A 116 12.36 -2.49 13.22
C ARG A 116 12.52 -1.12 13.87
N MET A 117 11.53 -0.24 13.76
CA MET A 117 11.57 1.06 14.44
C MET A 117 11.56 0.90 15.97
N ALA A 118 10.77 -0.03 16.50
CA ALA A 118 10.78 -0.37 17.93
C ALA A 118 12.15 -0.91 18.39
N ALA A 119 12.90 -1.56 17.50
CA ALA A 119 14.27 -2.02 17.74
C ALA A 119 15.34 -0.92 17.53
N GLY A 120 14.94 0.32 17.23
CA GLY A 120 15.83 1.48 17.14
C GLY A 120 16.19 1.93 15.73
N CYS A 121 15.67 1.29 14.67
CA CYS A 121 15.83 1.80 13.31
C CYS A 121 15.10 3.14 13.12
N THR A 122 15.69 4.02 12.32
CA THR A 122 14.96 5.15 11.75
C THR A 122 13.87 4.67 10.77
N PRO A 123 12.87 5.51 10.44
CA PRO A 123 11.84 5.15 9.46
C PRO A 123 12.41 4.73 8.11
N GLN A 124 13.46 5.43 7.63
CA GLN A 124 14.10 5.11 6.36
C GLN A 124 14.81 3.75 6.40
N GLU A 125 15.62 3.48 7.43
CA GLU A 125 16.28 2.19 7.61
C GLU A 125 15.27 1.04 7.71
N ALA A 126 14.14 1.26 8.40
CA ALA A 126 13.06 0.29 8.50
C ALA A 126 12.42 0.02 7.13
N ALA A 127 12.15 1.07 6.33
CA ALA A 127 11.59 0.96 5.00
C ALA A 127 12.52 0.17 4.06
N ASP A 128 13.81 0.55 4.01
CA ASP A 128 14.82 -0.09 3.17
C ASP A 128 14.99 -1.57 3.52
N ALA A 129 15.05 -1.88 4.81
CA ALA A 129 15.18 -3.26 5.27
C ALA A 129 13.94 -4.11 4.94
N CYS A 130 12.74 -3.53 4.97
CA CYS A 130 11.52 -4.24 4.57
C CYS A 130 11.53 -4.58 3.07
N ILE A 131 11.96 -3.65 2.22
CA ILE A 131 12.08 -3.89 0.78
C ILE A 131 13.14 -4.95 0.48
N ALA A 132 14.30 -4.87 1.13
CA ALA A 132 15.35 -5.86 0.99
C ALA A 132 14.90 -7.27 1.44
N ASP A 133 14.20 -7.36 2.57
CA ASP A 133 13.65 -8.62 3.07
C ASP A 133 12.58 -9.20 2.15
N LEU A 134 11.67 -8.37 1.64
CA LEU A 134 10.63 -8.77 0.70
C LEU A 134 11.27 -9.34 -0.57
N ALA A 135 12.22 -8.63 -1.17
CA ALA A 135 12.93 -9.07 -2.37
C ALA A 135 13.67 -10.39 -2.12
N ARG A 136 14.43 -10.49 -1.03
CA ARG A 136 15.20 -11.69 -0.68
C ARG A 136 14.34 -12.91 -0.43
N ARG A 137 13.21 -12.76 0.28
CA ARG A 137 12.38 -13.89 0.72
C ARG A 137 11.35 -14.33 -0.33
N THR A 138 10.96 -13.44 -1.23
CA THR A 138 9.80 -13.69 -2.11
C THR A 138 10.08 -13.46 -3.59
N GLY A 139 11.15 -12.73 -3.94
CA GLY A 139 11.40 -12.24 -5.29
C GLY A 139 10.41 -11.17 -5.77
N GLY A 140 9.48 -10.73 -4.91
CA GLY A 140 8.43 -9.77 -5.27
C GLY A 140 8.91 -8.32 -5.31
N GLN A 141 8.05 -7.46 -5.87
CA GLN A 141 8.21 -6.02 -5.83
C GLN A 141 7.13 -5.32 -5.01
N ALA A 142 7.54 -4.29 -4.26
CA ALA A 142 6.68 -3.49 -3.41
C ALA A 142 7.26 -2.09 -3.17
N GLY A 143 6.45 -1.28 -2.50
CA GLY A 143 6.83 -0.01 -1.90
C GLY A 143 6.19 0.13 -0.52
N ILE A 144 6.81 0.95 0.33
CA ILE A 144 6.32 1.24 1.68
C ILE A 144 6.61 2.70 2.03
N ILE A 145 5.65 3.33 2.69
CA ILE A 145 5.82 4.60 3.39
C ILE A 145 5.71 4.35 4.90
N VAL A 146 6.56 5.03 5.66
CA VAL A 146 6.69 4.88 7.12
C VAL A 146 6.79 6.27 7.75
N LEU A 147 6.13 6.47 8.88
CA LEU A 147 6.13 7.70 9.67
C LEU A 147 6.28 7.36 11.15
N ASP A 148 7.13 8.08 11.88
CA ASP A 148 7.30 7.89 13.33
C ASP A 148 6.66 9.02 14.16
N PRO A 149 6.59 8.88 15.51
CA PRO A 149 6.02 9.90 16.39
C PRO A 149 6.78 11.23 16.40
N GLN A 150 8.02 11.25 15.91
CA GLN A 150 8.82 12.47 15.77
C GLN A 150 8.50 13.21 14.46
N GLY A 151 7.73 12.60 13.56
CA GLY A 151 7.39 13.16 12.25
C GLY A 151 8.46 12.90 11.19
N ARG A 152 9.38 11.96 11.43
CA ARG A 152 10.36 11.54 10.44
C ARG A 152 9.71 10.56 9.46
N VAL A 153 10.01 10.73 8.18
CA VAL A 153 9.42 9.96 7.08
C VAL A 153 10.46 8.98 6.53
N GLY A 154 10.04 7.76 6.24
CA GLY A 154 10.81 6.75 5.54
C GLY A 154 10.04 6.27 4.31
N ILE A 155 10.72 6.18 3.17
CA ILE A 155 10.10 5.73 1.92
C ILE A 155 11.09 4.82 1.19
N ALA A 156 10.65 3.61 0.84
CA ALA A 156 11.46 2.69 0.05
C ALA A 156 10.58 1.90 -0.92
N PHE A 157 11.13 1.57 -2.08
CA PHE A 157 10.46 0.73 -3.07
C PHE A 157 11.48 0.07 -4.00
N ASN A 158 11.14 -1.11 -4.53
CA ASN A 158 11.92 -1.80 -5.57
C ASN A 158 11.09 -2.03 -6.85
N THR A 159 9.91 -1.44 -6.94
CA THR A 159 9.15 -1.30 -8.19
C THR A 159 9.86 -0.32 -9.12
N PRO A 160 9.60 -0.35 -10.44
CA PRO A 160 10.19 0.63 -11.36
C PRO A 160 9.87 2.09 -10.99
N ARG A 161 8.69 2.33 -10.41
CA ARG A 161 8.19 3.64 -9.97
C ARG A 161 7.29 3.48 -8.75
N MET A 162 7.20 4.54 -7.96
CA MET A 162 6.20 4.71 -6.91
C MET A 162 5.85 6.18 -6.78
N GLY A 163 4.63 6.54 -7.20
CA GLY A 163 4.08 7.87 -6.97
C GLY A 163 3.96 8.12 -5.46
N ARG A 164 4.64 9.16 -4.98
CA ARG A 164 4.76 9.47 -3.56
C ARG A 164 4.74 10.96 -3.32
N ALA A 165 4.20 11.35 -2.17
CA ALA A 165 4.29 12.71 -1.67
C ALA A 165 4.27 12.68 -0.15
N TRP A 166 4.88 13.70 0.47
CA TRP A 166 4.73 13.95 1.89
C TRP A 166 4.82 15.46 2.17
N TRP A 167 4.19 15.87 3.25
CA TRP A 167 4.19 17.25 3.71
C TRP A 167 4.37 17.30 5.22
N SER A 168 5.16 18.27 5.69
CA SER A 168 5.36 18.53 7.11
C SER A 168 4.85 19.91 7.49
N GLY A 169 3.79 19.94 8.31
CA GLY A 169 3.29 21.18 8.89
C GLY A 169 4.25 21.85 9.87
N ARG A 170 5.27 21.13 10.35
CA ARG A 170 6.29 21.66 11.26
C ARG A 170 7.40 22.41 10.52
N THR A 171 7.82 21.90 9.36
CA THR A 171 8.92 22.49 8.57
C THR A 171 8.44 23.29 7.36
N GLY A 172 7.18 23.11 6.95
CA GLY A 172 6.63 23.67 5.71
C GLY A 172 7.10 22.95 4.45
N GLU A 173 7.84 21.85 4.59
CA GLU A 173 8.43 21.11 3.48
C GLU A 173 7.38 20.25 2.77
N LEU A 174 7.44 20.24 1.43
CA LEU A 174 6.63 19.42 0.54
C LEU A 174 7.58 18.67 -0.40
N CYS A 175 7.41 17.36 -0.47
CA CYS A 175 8.09 16.52 -1.43
C CYS A 175 7.07 15.78 -2.29
N VAL A 176 7.33 15.70 -3.60
CA VAL A 176 6.53 14.95 -4.57
C VAL A 176 7.50 14.30 -5.55
N ALA A 177 7.36 13.00 -5.76
CA ALA A 177 8.23 12.25 -6.66
C ALA A 177 7.52 11.00 -7.20
N VAL A 178 8.03 10.46 -8.31
CA VAL A 178 7.49 9.25 -8.95
C VAL A 178 8.60 8.26 -9.26
N ASN A 179 9.73 8.76 -9.77
CA ASN A 179 10.87 7.97 -10.18
C ASN A 179 11.82 7.73 -8.99
N PRO A 180 12.72 6.73 -9.07
CA PRO A 180 13.70 6.46 -8.02
C PRO A 180 14.69 7.60 -7.75
N ASP A 181 15.10 8.32 -8.79
CA ASP A 181 16.19 9.31 -8.74
C ASP A 181 15.71 10.75 -8.42
N GLU A 182 14.45 10.90 -7.98
CA GLU A 182 13.79 12.17 -7.60
C GLU A 182 13.64 12.29 -6.08
#